data_AF-A0A4Y8ULJ5-F1
#
_entry.id   AF-A0A4Y8ULJ5-F1
#
_cell.length_a   1.000
_cell.length_b   1.000
_cell.length_c   1.000
_cell.angle_alpha   90.00
_cell.angle_beta   90.00
_cell.angle_gamma   90.00
#
_symmetry.space_group_name_H-M   'P 1'
#
loop_
_entity.id
_entity.type
_entity.pdbx_description
1 polymer ?
#
loop_
_entity_poly.entity_id
_entity_poly.type
_entity_poly.pdbx_seq_one_letter_code
_entity_poly.pdbx_strand_id
1 'polypeptide(L)'
;MHPALVAGIWAGALLVSSAGGWLVTRLVLRLASRSRDAGRARRSGPVVLQPLRVSDGPDGEGAQTVLRGGTWIGVLERLAVTASLLAGVPEGVAVVVAVKGLGRYPELRENPGASERFVIGTLASLLWSAAVGTLAQRLVG
;
A
#
# COMPACT_ATOMS: atom_id res chain seq x y z
N MET A 1 11.49 -8.34 29.82
CA MET A 1 12.34 -8.92 28.75
C MET A 1 13.65 -8.16 28.66
N HIS A 2 14.73 -8.77 28.17
CA HIS A 2 16.00 -8.07 27.96
C HIS A 2 15.84 -6.96 26.90
N PRO A 3 16.34 -5.73 27.11
CA PRO A 3 16.10 -4.59 26.20
C PRO A 3 16.57 -4.86 24.76
N ALA A 4 17.65 -5.62 24.57
CA ALA A 4 18.12 -6.00 23.24
C ALA A 4 17.13 -6.92 22.50
N LEU A 5 16.40 -7.79 23.21
CA LEU A 5 15.40 -8.65 22.59
C LEU A 5 14.18 -7.83 22.13
N VAL A 6 13.77 -6.85 22.93
CA VAL A 6 12.69 -5.93 22.56
C VAL A 6 13.06 -5.14 21.31
N ALA A 7 14.26 -4.55 21.27
CA ALA A 7 14.76 -3.84 20.11
C ALA A 7 14.84 -4.74 18.86
N GLY A 8 15.27 -6.00 19.02
CA GLY A 8 15.31 -6.99 17.95
C GLY A 8 13.91 -7.31 17.40
N ILE A 9 12.92 -7.50 18.27
CA ILE A 9 11.52 -7.76 17.86
C ILE A 9 10.96 -6.55 17.11
N TRP A 10 11.22 -5.33 17.58
CA TRP A 10 10.76 -4.10 16.94
C TRP A 10 11.37 -3.93 15.54
N ALA A 11 12.69 -4.09 15.41
CA ALA A 11 13.38 -4.01 14.14
C ALA A 11 12.86 -5.08 13.16
N GLY A 12 12.70 -6.32 13.64
CA GLY A 12 12.13 -7.42 12.85
C GLY A 12 10.72 -7.12 12.37
N ALA A 13 9.84 -6.61 13.25
CA ALA A 13 8.47 -6.24 12.90
C ALA A 13 8.41 -5.13 11.83
N LEU A 14 9.25 -4.10 11.95
CA LEU A 14 9.33 -3.01 10.97
C LEU A 14 9.78 -3.53 9.59
N LEU A 15 10.77 -4.43 9.55
CA LEU A 15 11.26 -5.06 8.32
C LEU A 15 10.19 -5.96 7.68
N VAL A 16 9.57 -6.85 8.46
CA VAL A 16 8.51 -7.76 8.00
C VAL A 16 7.28 -6.99 7.51
N SER A 17 6.91 -5.92 8.22
CA SER A 17 5.84 -5.01 7.81
C SER A 17 6.16 -4.39 6.45
N SER A 18 7.36 -3.81 6.30
CA SER A 18 7.77 -3.09 5.09
C SER A 18 7.87 -3.99 3.86
N ALA A 19 8.59 -5.12 3.97
CA ALA A 19 8.81 -6.05 2.86
C ALA A 19 7.58 -6.93 2.57
N GLY A 20 6.95 -7.46 3.62
CA GLY A 20 5.74 -8.28 3.50
C GLY A 20 4.58 -7.48 2.95
N GLY A 21 4.42 -6.22 3.38
CA GLY A 21 3.34 -5.36 2.90
C GLY A 21 3.44 -5.04 1.42
N TRP A 22 4.65 -4.93 0.86
CA TRP A 22 4.85 -4.81 -0.58
C TRP A 22 4.38 -6.06 -1.33
N LEU A 23 4.74 -7.25 -0.85
CA LEU A 23 4.32 -8.52 -1.46
C LEU A 23 2.80 -8.69 -1.38
N VAL A 24 2.22 -8.50 -0.20
CA VAL A 24 0.77 -8.63 0.04
C VAL A 24 -0.01 -7.68 -0.86
N THR A 25 0.40 -6.41 -0.94
CA THR A 25 -0.26 -5.42 -1.80
C THR A 25 -0.24 -5.87 -3.27
N ARG A 26 0.91 -6.34 -3.77
CA ARG A 26 1.02 -6.83 -5.16
C ARG A 26 0.15 -8.06 -5.40
N LEU A 27 0.10 -9.00 -4.46
CA LEU A 27 -0.72 -10.20 -4.57
C LEU A 27 -2.21 -9.86 -4.58
N VAL A 28 -2.66 -9.03 -3.64
CA VAL A 28 -4.07 -8.61 -3.55
C VAL A 28 -4.49 -7.87 -4.82
N LEU A 29 -3.66 -6.96 -5.33
CA LEU A 29 -3.98 -6.25 -6.57
C LEU A 29 -4.03 -7.18 -7.79
N ARG A 30 -3.12 -8.17 -7.88
CA ARG A 30 -3.14 -9.19 -8.95
C ARG A 30 -4.41 -10.06 -8.89
N LEU A 31 -4.85 -10.43 -7.70
CA LEU A 31 -6.09 -11.18 -7.51
C LEU A 31 -7.31 -10.31 -7.86
N ALA A 32 -7.32 -9.05 -7.42
CA ALA A 32 -8.40 -8.11 -7.71
C ALA A 32 -8.52 -7.81 -9.22
N SER A 33 -7.41 -7.72 -9.96
CA SER A 33 -7.45 -7.56 -11.42
C SER A 33 -8.00 -8.80 -12.11
N ARG A 34 -7.60 -10.00 -11.69
CA ARG A 34 -8.05 -11.27 -12.27
C ARG A 34 -9.57 -11.45 -12.14
N SER A 35 -10.15 -11.08 -11.00
CA SER A 35 -11.60 -11.14 -10.79
C SER A 35 -12.39 -10.16 -11.66
N ARG A 36 -11.80 -9.00 -12.03
CA ARG A 36 -12.44 -8.02 -12.93
C ARG A 36 -12.47 -8.51 -14.37
N ASP A 37 -11.42 -9.16 -14.82
CA ASP A 37 -11.33 -9.66 -16.20
C ASP A 37 -12.33 -10.80 -16.44
N ALA A 38 -12.60 -11.62 -15.42
CA ALA A 38 -13.68 -12.61 -15.44
C ALA A 38 -15.09 -12.01 -15.62
N GLY A 39 -15.32 -10.80 -15.09
CA GLY A 39 -16.60 -10.06 -15.25
C GLY A 39 -16.71 -9.28 -16.58
N ARG A 40 -15.59 -8.86 -17.16
CA ARG A 40 -15.54 -8.13 -18.45
C ARG A 40 -15.57 -9.02 -19.67
N ALA A 41 -15.13 -10.28 -19.58
CA ALA A 41 -15.26 -11.27 -20.64
C ALA A 41 -16.72 -11.50 -21.11
N ARG A 42 -17.71 -11.01 -20.35
CA ARG A 42 -19.14 -11.03 -20.70
C ARG A 42 -19.67 -9.79 -21.41
N ARG A 43 -18.85 -8.74 -21.62
CA ARG A 43 -19.26 -7.49 -22.30
C ARG A 43 -18.15 -6.99 -23.24
N SER A 44 -17.98 -7.65 -24.38
CA SER A 44 -17.15 -7.11 -25.47
C SER A 44 -17.93 -6.02 -26.22
N GLY A 45 -17.61 -4.76 -25.96
CA GLY A 45 -17.99 -3.60 -26.79
C GLY A 45 -16.79 -3.10 -27.60
N PRO A 46 -17.01 -2.30 -28.66
CA PRO A 46 -15.97 -1.96 -29.64
C PRO A 46 -14.81 -1.16 -29.04
N VAL A 47 -13.60 -1.51 -29.47
CA VAL A 47 -12.33 -0.91 -29.03
C VAL A 47 -12.19 0.49 -29.64
N VAL A 48 -12.33 1.52 -28.81
CA VAL A 48 -12.01 2.91 -29.17
C VAL A 48 -10.52 3.15 -28.89
N LEU A 49 -9.74 3.36 -29.94
CA LEU A 49 -8.33 3.73 -29.86
C LEU A 49 -8.22 5.20 -29.43
N GLN A 50 -7.86 5.43 -28.16
CA GLN A 50 -7.56 6.76 -27.62
C GLN A 50 -6.19 7.23 -28.15
N PRO A 51 -5.99 8.51 -28.52
CA PRO A 51 -4.73 9.01 -29.07
C PRO A 51 -3.59 8.82 -28.06
N LEU A 52 -2.47 8.27 -28.55
CA LEU A 52 -1.22 8.12 -27.82
C LEU A 52 -0.73 9.49 -27.36
N ARG A 53 -0.97 9.83 -26.08
CA ARG A 53 -0.08 10.76 -25.40
C ARG A 53 1.29 10.12 -25.42
N VAL A 54 2.30 10.86 -25.84
CA VAL A 54 3.70 10.51 -25.64
C VAL A 54 3.91 10.48 -24.12
N SER A 55 3.56 9.34 -23.54
CA SER A 55 4.12 8.86 -22.30
C SER A 55 5.55 8.50 -22.67
N ASP A 56 6.52 9.08 -21.99
CA ASP A 56 7.79 8.38 -21.81
C ASP A 56 7.43 6.93 -21.51
N GLY A 57 7.95 5.98 -22.29
CA GLY A 57 7.49 4.60 -22.28
C GLY A 57 7.50 4.00 -20.86
N PRO A 58 7.03 2.76 -20.67
CA PRO A 58 7.04 2.10 -19.36
C PRO A 58 8.41 2.11 -18.64
N ASP A 59 9.50 2.35 -19.37
CA ASP A 59 10.88 2.44 -18.88
C ASP A 59 11.45 3.87 -18.80
N GLY A 60 10.68 4.89 -19.18
CA GLY A 60 11.15 6.28 -19.16
C GLY A 60 11.35 6.82 -17.74
N GLU A 61 12.22 7.83 -17.60
CA GLU A 61 12.62 8.37 -16.30
C GLU A 61 11.42 8.89 -15.48
N GLY A 62 10.41 9.48 -16.15
CA GLY A 62 9.15 9.90 -15.52
C GLY A 62 8.34 8.72 -14.94
N ALA A 63 8.26 7.60 -15.64
CA ALA A 63 7.57 6.41 -15.16
C ALA A 63 8.31 5.78 -13.97
N GLN A 64 9.64 5.68 -14.05
CA GLN A 64 10.46 5.11 -12.97
C GLN A 64 10.46 5.99 -11.71
N THR A 65 10.50 7.32 -11.84
CA THR A 65 10.48 8.25 -10.70
C THR A 65 9.14 8.23 -9.97
N VAL A 66 8.02 8.17 -10.70
CA VAL A 66 6.67 8.02 -10.11
C VAL A 66 6.51 6.69 -9.38
N LEU A 67 7.02 5.59 -9.96
CA LEU A 67 7.01 4.26 -9.33
C LEU A 67 7.88 4.20 -8.06
N ARG A 68 9.00 4.92 -8.03
CA ARG A 68 9.84 5.07 -6.83
C ARG A 68 9.13 5.88 -5.75
N GLY A 69 8.47 6.98 -6.11
CA GLY A 69 7.72 7.81 -5.18
C GLY A 69 6.61 7.02 -4.47
N GLY A 70 5.81 6.26 -5.22
CA GLY A 70 4.77 5.40 -4.63
C GLY A 70 5.32 4.30 -3.72
N THR A 71 6.49 3.74 -4.05
CA THR A 71 7.14 2.70 -3.25
C THR A 71 7.63 3.25 -1.91
N TRP A 72 8.29 4.41 -1.92
CA TRP A 72 8.77 5.06 -0.70
C TRP A 72 7.64 5.52 0.20
N ILE A 73 6.58 6.12 -0.35
CA ILE A 73 5.37 6.47 0.41
C ILE A 73 4.81 5.23 1.13
N GLY A 74 4.70 4.11 0.41
CA GLY A 74 4.23 2.86 1.00
C GLY A 74 5.14 2.34 2.12
N VAL A 75 6.47 2.46 1.99
CA VAL A 75 7.39 2.07 3.08
C VAL A 75 7.19 2.95 4.30
N LEU A 76 7.15 4.28 4.13
CA LEU A 76 6.97 5.22 5.23
C LEU A 76 5.65 5.00 5.97
N GLU A 77 4.56 4.77 5.26
CA GLU A 77 3.26 4.46 5.87
C GLU A 77 3.29 3.20 6.71
N ARG A 78 3.89 2.13 6.20
CA ARG A 78 4.00 0.85 6.91
C ARG A 78 4.85 0.99 8.16
N LEU A 79 5.97 1.71 8.08
CA LEU A 79 6.81 2.03 9.22
C LEU A 79 6.03 2.83 10.27
N ALA A 80 5.34 3.90 9.85
CA ALA A 80 4.55 4.74 10.76
C ALA A 80 3.44 3.94 11.47
N VAL A 81 2.63 3.18 10.73
CA VAL A 81 1.55 2.36 11.31
C VAL A 81 2.09 1.33 12.29
N THR A 82 3.15 0.61 11.90
CA THR A 82 3.72 -0.44 12.74
C THR A 82 4.37 0.16 14.00
N ALA A 83 5.11 1.26 13.84
CA ALA A 83 5.75 1.97 14.96
C ALA A 83 4.72 2.54 15.94
N SER A 84 3.62 3.12 15.44
CA SER A 84 2.52 3.62 16.28
C SER A 84 1.94 2.51 17.16
N LEU A 85 1.72 1.32 16.61
CA LEU A 85 1.20 0.18 17.37
C LEU A 85 2.22 -0.36 18.38
N LEU A 86 3.49 -0.47 17.99
CA LEU A 86 4.58 -0.88 18.89
C LEU A 86 4.76 0.09 20.05
N ALA A 87 4.62 1.40 19.80
CA ALA A 87 4.69 2.45 20.81
C ALA A 87 3.44 2.53 21.70
N GLY A 88 2.40 1.73 21.44
CA GLY A 88 1.14 1.78 22.18
C GLY A 88 0.30 3.02 21.90
N VAL A 89 0.49 3.67 20.74
CA VAL A 89 -0.24 4.87 20.30
C VAL A 89 -1.05 4.54 19.05
N PRO A 90 -2.14 3.75 19.16
CA PRO A 90 -2.94 3.32 18.00
C PRO A 90 -3.59 4.49 17.24
N GLU A 91 -3.79 5.64 17.88
CA GLU A 91 -4.30 6.87 17.28
C GLU A 91 -3.39 7.36 16.15
N GLY A 92 -2.09 7.06 16.20
CA GLY A 92 -1.14 7.37 15.14
C GLY A 92 -1.51 6.74 13.79
N VAL A 93 -2.19 5.58 13.80
CA VAL A 93 -2.69 4.95 12.57
C VAL A 93 -3.75 5.81 11.89
N ALA A 94 -4.64 6.44 12.67
CA ALA A 94 -5.66 7.33 12.12
C ALA A 94 -5.04 8.56 11.44
N VAL A 95 -3.97 9.10 12.02
CA VAL A 95 -3.21 10.21 11.43
C VAL A 95 -2.59 9.80 10.08
N VAL A 96 -1.97 8.62 10.00
CA VAL A 96 -1.39 8.12 8.75
C VAL A 96 -2.46 7.97 7.66
N VAL A 97 -3.62 7.39 8.01
CA VAL A 97 -4.75 7.24 7.08
C VAL A 97 -5.25 8.60 6.59
N ALA A 98 -5.39 9.58 7.49
CA ALA A 98 -5.84 10.93 7.15
C ALA A 98 -4.86 11.62 6.18
N VAL A 99 -3.56 11.61 6.48
CA VAL A 99 -2.52 12.22 5.63
C VAL A 99 -2.51 11.58 4.24
N LYS A 100 -2.56 10.24 4.18
CA LYS A 100 -2.61 9.51 2.91
C LYS A 100 -3.84 9.84 2.08
N GLY A 101 -5.01 9.93 2.72
CA GLY A 101 -6.27 10.23 2.06
C GLY A 101 -6.28 11.62 1.41
N LEU A 102 -5.74 12.63 2.10
CA LEU A 102 -5.67 14.01 1.59
C LEU A 102 -4.76 14.13 0.36
N GLY A 103 -3.59 13.48 0.39
CA GLY A 103 -2.58 13.62 -0.66
C GLY A 103 -2.99 13.05 -2.03
N ARG A 104 -4.03 12.21 -2.09
CA ARG A 104 -4.48 11.55 -3.33
C ARG A 104 -5.91 11.89 -3.73
N TYR A 105 -6.64 12.65 -2.92
CA TYR A 105 -8.05 12.95 -3.16
C TYR A 105 -8.36 13.53 -4.56
N PRO A 106 -7.60 14.51 -5.10
CA PRO A 106 -7.88 15.07 -6.43
C PRO A 106 -7.76 14.02 -7.55
N GLU A 107 -6.72 13.19 -7.51
CA GLU A 107 -6.41 12.20 -8.55
C GLU A 107 -7.39 11.01 -8.54
N LEU A 108 -7.86 10.63 -7.34
CA LEU A 108 -8.84 9.57 -7.14
C LEU A 108 -10.24 9.99 -7.61
N ARG A 109 -10.57 11.28 -7.52
CA ARG A 109 -11.85 11.83 -7.96
C ARG A 109 -12.00 11.78 -9.48
N GLU A 110 -10.91 11.98 -10.21
CA GLU A 110 -10.91 12.05 -11.67
C GLU A 110 -10.87 10.67 -12.35
N ASN A 111 -10.39 9.64 -11.64
CA ASN A 111 -10.17 8.31 -12.21
C ASN A 111 -10.75 7.19 -11.32
N PRO A 112 -12.04 6.83 -11.47
CA PRO A 112 -12.71 5.84 -10.61
C PRO A 112 -12.01 4.47 -10.55
N GLY A 113 -11.52 3.98 -11.70
CA GLY A 113 -10.82 2.70 -11.77
C GLY A 113 -9.44 2.69 -11.10
N ALA A 114 -8.75 3.84 -11.07
CA ALA A 114 -7.51 4.01 -10.32
C ALA A 114 -7.80 4.15 -8.81
N SER A 115 -8.91 4.82 -8.48
CA SER A 115 -9.37 5.02 -7.11
C SER A 115 -9.64 3.72 -6.36
N GLU A 116 -10.39 2.81 -6.97
CA GLU A 116 -10.67 1.51 -6.36
C GLU A 116 -9.39 0.70 -6.13
N ARG A 117 -8.45 0.69 -7.09
CA ARG A 117 -7.16 -0.01 -6.94
C ARG A 117 -6.32 0.61 -5.82
N PHE A 118 -6.33 1.92 -5.70
CA PHE A 118 -5.63 2.63 -4.64
C PHE A 118 -6.20 2.28 -3.25
N VAL A 119 -7.52 2.28 -3.10
CA VAL A 119 -8.19 1.92 -1.84
C VAL A 119 -7.90 0.46 -1.47
N ILE A 120 -8.05 -0.48 -2.42
CA ILE A 120 -7.76 -1.90 -2.19
C ILE A 120 -6.30 -2.10 -1.76
N GLY A 121 -5.35 -1.49 -2.48
CA GLY A 121 -3.93 -1.63 -2.16
C GLY A 121 -3.58 -1.03 -0.80
N THR A 122 -4.17 0.12 -0.47
CA THR A 122 -3.98 0.80 0.80
C THR A 122 -4.51 -0.05 1.96
N LEU A 123 -5.75 -0.51 1.88
CA LEU A 123 -6.37 -1.34 2.93
C LEU A 123 -5.59 -2.64 3.14
N ALA A 124 -5.17 -3.31 2.06
CA ALA A 124 -4.36 -4.51 2.16
C ALA A 124 -3.02 -4.26 2.87
N SER A 125 -2.31 -3.18 2.51
CA SER A 125 -1.05 -2.80 3.16
C SER A 125 -1.24 -2.44 4.63
N LEU A 126 -2.30 -1.70 4.97
CA LEU A 126 -2.59 -1.28 6.34
C LEU A 126 -2.95 -2.47 7.23
N LEU A 127 -3.78 -3.41 6.75
CA LEU A 127 -4.13 -4.61 7.48
C LEU A 127 -2.90 -5.48 7.78
N TRP A 128 -2.00 -5.62 6.80
CA TRP A 128 -0.73 -6.34 7.01
C TRP A 128 0.12 -5.67 8.09
N SER A 129 0.37 -4.37 7.97
CA SER A 129 1.18 -3.64 8.94
C SER A 129 0.57 -3.64 10.33
N ALA A 130 -0.76 -3.52 10.43
CA ALA A 130 -1.47 -3.60 11.68
C ALA A 130 -1.31 -4.99 12.33
N ALA A 131 -1.51 -6.06 11.56
CA ALA A 131 -1.34 -7.43 12.05
C ALA A 131 0.08 -7.66 12.60
N VAL A 132 1.10 -7.23 11.85
CA VAL A 132 2.51 -7.36 12.28
C VAL A 132 2.78 -6.53 13.54
N GLY A 133 2.35 -5.27 13.58
CA GLY A 133 2.55 -4.38 14.72
C GLY A 133 1.86 -4.88 15.98
N THR A 134 0.59 -5.30 15.89
CA THR A 134 -0.14 -5.86 17.02
C THR A 134 0.47 -7.18 17.50
N LEU A 135 0.87 -8.08 16.60
CA LEU A 135 1.51 -9.34 16.99
C LEU A 135 2.83 -9.08 17.71
N ALA A 136 3.67 -8.20 17.18
CA ALA A 136 4.94 -7.85 17.80
C ALA A 136 4.77 -7.16 19.16
N GLN A 137 3.77 -6.29 19.31
CA GLN A 137 3.43 -5.67 20.59
C GLN A 137 3.02 -6.72 21.64
N ARG A 138 2.23 -7.72 21.24
CA ARG A 138 1.81 -8.84 22.10
C ARG A 138 2.96 -9.77 22.51
N LEU A 139 4.05 -9.81 21.74
CA LEU A 139 5.25 -10.59 22.08
C LEU A 139 6.17 -9.88 23.07
N VAL A 140 6.01 -8.56 23.21
CA VAL A 140 6.85 -7.70 24.06
C VAL A 140 6.17 -7.34 25.38
N GLY A 141 4.85 -7.13 25.36
CA GLY A 141 4.02 -6.87 26.54
C GLY A 141 3.70 -8.13 27.32
#